data_AF-A0A9E5GDU0-F1
#
_entry.id   AF-A0A9E5GDU0-F1
#
_cell.length_a   1.000
_cell.length_b   1.000
_cell.length_c   1.000
_cell.angle_alpha   90.00
_cell.angle_beta   90.00
_cell.angle_gamma   90.00
#
_symmetry.space_group_name_H-M   'P 1'
#
loop_
_entity.id
_entity.type
_entity.pdbx_description
1 polymer ?
#
loop_
_entity_poly.entity_id
_entity_poly.type
_entity_poly.pdbx_seq_one_letter_code
_entity_poly.pdbx_strand_id
1 'polypeptide(L)' 'MEIKPCPFCGRQPEITQDKWGGWIAVCDGESHNVTCGSFMAKEQAIEEWNKRAV' A
#
# COMPACT_ATOMS: atom_id res chain seq x y z
N MET A 1 -5.13 -5.96 11.07
CA MET A 1 -4.45 -6.68 9.97
C MET A 1 -3.08 -6.04 9.77
N GLU A 2 -2.03 -6.82 9.63
CA GLU A 2 -0.69 -6.29 9.34
C GLU A 2 -0.48 -6.18 7.83
N ILE A 3 0.23 -5.15 7.37
CA ILE A 3 0.54 -4.96 5.95
C ILE A 3 1.80 -5.73 5.58
N LYS A 4 1.71 -6.54 4.53
CA LYS A 4 2.83 -7.33 3.99
C LYS A 4 3.88 -6.42 3.34
N PRO A 5 5.16 -6.84 3.33
CA PRO A 5 6.22 -6.15 2.61
C PRO A 5 5.93 -5.98 1.12
N CYS A 6 6.60 -5.02 0.48
CA CYS A 6 6.52 -4.80 -0.95
C CYS A 6 7.01 -6.03 -1.73
N PRO A 7 6.22 -6.55 -2.70
CA PRO A 7 6.62 -7.73 -3.47
C PRO A 7 7.81 -7.49 -4.39
N PHE A 8 8.17 -6.24 -4.66
CA PHE A 8 9.26 -5.89 -5.58
C PHE A 8 10.59 -5.67 -4.88
N CYS A 9 10.59 -5.17 -3.63
CA CYS A 9 11.84 -4.85 -2.92
C CYS A 9 11.89 -5.29 -1.46
N GLY A 10 10.84 -5.92 -0.93
CA GLY A 10 10.78 -6.40 0.44
C GLY A 10 10.73 -5.31 1.52
N ARG A 11 10.68 -4.03 1.15
CA ARG A 11 10.52 -2.94 2.12
C ARG A 11 9.11 -2.88 2.68
N GLN A 12 8.98 -2.37 3.89
CA GLN A 12 7.68 -2.07 4.47
C GLN A 12 7.04 -0.89 3.71
N PRO A 13 5.86 -1.07 3.11
CA PRO A 13 5.14 0.03 2.48
C PRO A 13 4.57 0.99 3.53
N GLU A 14 4.33 2.22 3.11
CA GLU A 14 3.65 3.23 3.90
C GLU A 14 2.14 3.18 3.69
N ILE A 15 1.37 3.39 4.76
CA ILE A 15 -0.07 3.60 4.69
C ILE A 15 -0.36 5.07 4.97
N THR A 16 -0.93 5.76 3.99
CA THR A 16 -1.21 7.20 4.08
C THR A 16 -2.57 7.54 3.46
N GLN A 17 -3.00 8.79 3.62
CA GLN A 17 -4.19 9.32 2.97
C GLN A 17 -3.82 10.18 1.77
N ASP A 18 -4.58 10.05 0.68
CA ASP A 18 -4.50 10.95 -0.47
C ASP A 18 -5.17 12.31 -0.18
N LYS A 19 -5.08 13.23 -1.14
CA LYS A 19 -5.66 14.58 -1.03
C LYS A 19 -7.19 14.62 -0.91
N TRP A 20 -7.86 13.50 -1.15
CA TRP A 20 -9.31 13.34 -1.05
C TRP A 20 -9.74 12.60 0.23
N GLY A 21 -8.78 12.26 1.10
CA GLY A 21 -9.03 11.55 2.36
C GLY A 21 -9.11 10.03 2.24
N GLY A 22 -8.85 9.48 1.04
CA GLY A 22 -8.84 8.04 0.83
C GLY A 22 -7.51 7.41 1.25
N TRP A 23 -7.57 6.23 1.85
CA TRP A 23 -6.43 5.46 2.31
C TRP A 23 -5.77 4.71 1.16
N ILE A 24 -4.45 4.80 1.09
CA ILE A 24 -3.60 4.11 0.11
C ILE A 24 -2.42 3.44 0.82
N ALA A 25 -1.94 2.36 0.22
CA ALA A 25 -0.63 1.77 0.50
C ALA A 25 0.33 2.14 -0.63
N VAL A 26 1.52 2.62 -0.28
CA VAL A 26 2.55 3.05 -1.24
C VAL A 26 3.90 2.46 -0.87
N CYS A 27 4.62 2.00 -1.88
CA CYS A 27 6.06 1.76 -1.79
C CYS A 27 6.75 2.60 -2.85
N ASP A 28 7.56 3.56 -2.39
CA ASP A 28 8.44 4.36 -3.24
C ASP A 28 9.86 3.79 -3.15
N GLY A 29 10.14 2.86 -4.05
CA GLY A 29 11.44 2.23 -4.19
C GLY A 29 12.38 3.01 -5.09
N GLU A 30 13.67 2.70 -5.03
CA GLU A 30 14.67 3.36 -5.90
C GLU A 30 14.41 3.10 -7.39
N SER A 31 13.81 1.96 -7.71
CA SER A 31 13.57 1.47 -9.08
C SER A 31 12.10 1.24 -9.42
N HIS A 32 11.18 1.51 -8.49
CA HIS A 32 9.74 1.30 -8.71
C HIS A 32 8.93 2.23 -7.82
N ASN A 33 7.76 2.62 -8.31
CA ASN A 33 6.75 3.30 -7.52
C ASN A 33 5.46 2.50 -7.67
N VAL A 34 4.96 1.97 -6.55
CA VAL A 34 3.79 1.09 -6.55
C VAL A 34 2.80 1.57 -5.51
N THR A 35 1.54 1.70 -5.92
CA THR A 35 0.42 2.05 -5.05
C THR A 35 -0.72 1.04 -5.20
N CYS A 36 -1.52 0.87 -4.15
CA CYS A 36 -2.85 0.27 -4.29
C CYS A 36 -3.89 1.34 -4.67
N GLY A 37 -5.16 0.93 -4.82
CA GLY A 37 -6.27 1.86 -5.01
C GLY A 37 -6.48 2.77 -3.79
N SER A 38 -7.30 3.81 -3.95
CA SER A 38 -7.74 4.66 -2.84
C SER A 38 -9.04 4.14 -2.24
N PHE A 39 -9.06 3.96 -0.92
CA PHE A 39 -10.15 3.31 -0.19
C PHE A 39 -10.69 4.17 0.96
N MET A 40 -11.97 3.97 1.31
CA MET A 40 -12.58 4.72 2.42
C MET A 40 -12.07 4.27 3.79
N ALA A 41 -11.65 3.01 3.93
CA ALA A 41 -11.10 2.45 5.16
C ALA A 41 -9.64 2.02 5.00
N LYS A 42 -8.85 2.24 6.06
CA LYS A 42 -7.43 1.87 6.12
C LYS A 42 -7.22 0.37 5.91
N GLU A 43 -8.11 -0.43 6.48
CA GLU A 43 -8.07 -1.90 6.42
C GLU A 43 -8.24 -2.41 4.99
N GLN A 44 -9.06 -1.72 4.17
CA GLN A 44 -9.25 -2.08 2.76
C GLN A 44 -7.98 -1.83 1.94
N ALA A 45 -7.27 -0.72 2.20
CA ALA A 45 -6.00 -0.44 1.55
C ALA A 45 -4.94 -1.50 1.88
N ILE A 46 -4.90 -1.95 3.15
CA ILE A 46 -4.03 -3.04 3.61
C ILE A 46 -4.43 -4.37 2.95
N GLU A 47 -5.72 -4.72 2.95
CA GLU A 47 -6.20 -5.96 2.36
C GLU A 47 -5.88 -6.01 0.85
N GLU A 48 -6.14 -4.92 0.13
CA GLU A 48 -5.87 -4.84 -1.30
C GLU A 48 -4.37 -4.93 -1.61
N TRP A 49 -3.52 -4.28 -0.80
CA TRP A 49 -2.08 -4.45 -0.91
C TRP A 49 -1.66 -5.91 -0.71
N ASN A 50 -2.19 -6.55 0.34
CA ASN A 50 -1.84 -7.91 0.72
C ASN A 50 -2.27 -8.98 -0.31
N LYS A 51 -3.24 -8.68 -1.19
CA LYS A 51 -3.57 -9.56 -2.33
C LYS A 51 -2.48 -9.60 -3.40
N ARG A 52 -1.68 -8.53 -3.52
CA ARG A 52 -0.61 -8.38 -4.51
C ARG A 52 0.74 -8.77 -3.93
N ALA A 53 0.92 -8.54 -2.64
CA ALA A 53 2.10 -8.98 -1.90
C ALA A 53 2.03 -10.50 -1.68
N VAL A 54 2.95 -11.22 -2.32
CA VAL A 54 3.08 -12.67 -2.22
C VAL A 54 3.47 -13.06 -0.81
#